data_AF-A0A536TSP7-F1
#
_entry.id   AF-A0A536TSP7-F1
#
_cell.length_a   1.000
_cell.length_b   1.000
_cell.length_c   1.000
_cell.angle_alpha   90.00
_cell.angle_beta   90.00
_cell.angle_gamma   90.00
#
_symmetry.space_group_name_H-M   'P 1'
#
loop_
_entity.id
_entity.type
_entity.pdbx_description
1 polymer ?
#
loop_
_entity_poly.entity_id
_entity_poly.type
_entity_poly.pdbx_seq_one_letter_code
_entity_poly.pdbx_strand_id
1 'polypeptide(L)' 'MPNLQPKPSFHPSPRQPSFRLPPGACDAHCHVFGPAARFPFAADRPFTPADAPKERLF' A
#
# COMPACT_ATOMS: atom_id res chain seq x y z
N MET A 1 -24.53 3.46 -9.21
CA MET A 1 -23.76 3.85 -8.01
C MET A 1 -22.37 4.23 -8.48
N PRO A 2 -21.86 5.44 -8.23
CA PRO A 2 -20.49 5.75 -8.64
C PRO A 2 -19.56 4.73 -7.98
N ASN A 3 -18.73 4.07 -8.78
CA ASN A 3 -17.71 3.11 -8.33
C ASN A 3 -16.80 3.83 -7.33
N LEU A 4 -17.10 3.71 -6.04
CA LEU A 4 -16.24 4.25 -5.01
C LEU A 4 -15.00 3.36 -4.99
N GLN A 5 -13.92 3.82 -5.62
CA GLN A 5 -12.65 3.12 -5.54
C GLN A 5 -12.29 2.94 -4.06
N PRO A 6 -11.73 1.79 -3.67
CA PRO A 6 -11.33 1.58 -2.30
C PRO A 6 -10.39 2.69 -1.84
N LYS A 7 -10.52 3.11 -0.59
CA LYS A 7 -9.61 4.09 0.01
C LYS A 7 -8.23 3.45 0.22
N PRO A 8 -7.12 4.15 -0.07
CA PRO A 8 -5.77 3.66 0.23
C PRO A 8 -5.60 3.30 1.71
N SER A 9 -4.89 2.20 1.99
CA SER A 9 -4.53 1.76 3.34
C SER A 9 -3.41 2.59 3.98
N PHE A 10 -2.89 3.59 3.27
CA PHE A 10 -1.78 4.45 3.69
C PHE A 10 -2.14 5.92 3.50
N HIS A 11 -1.42 6.80 4.22
CA HIS A 11 -1.60 8.24 4.08
C HIS A 11 -0.93 8.72 2.78
N PRO A 12 -1.62 9.45 1.88
CA PRO A 12 -1.06 9.84 0.57
C PRO A 12 0.05 10.89 0.66
N SER A 13 0.12 11.62 1.78
CA SER A 13 1.16 12.63 2.06
C SER A 13 1.75 12.42 3.46
N PRO A 14 2.52 11.34 3.71
CA PRO A 14 3.08 11.08 5.03
C PRO A 14 4.07 12.19 5.42
N ARG A 15 4.24 12.40 6.72
CA ARG A 15 5.27 13.30 7.24
C ARG A 15 6.59 12.55 7.41
N GLN A 16 7.69 13.28 7.34
CA GLN A 16 8.99 12.74 7.72
C GLN A 16 8.97 12.39 9.22
N PRO A 17 9.39 11.17 9.62
CA PRO A 17 9.52 10.81 11.03
C PRO A 17 10.53 11.72 11.74
N SER A 18 10.24 12.10 12.99
CA SER A 18 11.19 12.84 13.85
C SER A 18 12.33 11.95 14.36
N PHE A 19 12.08 10.64 14.44
CA PHE A 19 13.04 9.63 14.86
C PHE A 19 13.95 9.24 13.69
N ARG A 20 15.27 9.29 13.89
CA ARG A 20 16.25 8.83 12.91
C ARG A 20 16.63 7.38 13.21
N LEU A 21 16.44 6.51 12.24
CA LEU A 21 16.83 5.11 12.34
C LEU A 21 18.36 4.94 12.28
N PRO A 22 18.92 3.90 12.91
CA PRO A 22 20.34 3.58 12.79
C PRO A 22 20.70 3.19 11.34
N PRO A 23 21.97 3.33 10.93
CA PRO A 23 22.42 2.86 9.62
C PRO A 23 22.10 1.37 9.41
N GLY A 24 21.56 1.04 8.23
CA GLY A 24 21.19 -0.33 7.88
C GLY A 24 19.86 -0.83 8.44
N ALA A 25 19.07 0.02 9.12
CA ALA A 25 17.71 -0.33 9.50
C ALA A 25 16.86 -0.69 8.26
N CYS A 26 16.04 -1.73 8.39
CA CYS A 26 15.23 -2.30 7.31
C CYS A 26 13.77 -2.40 7.75
N ASP A 27 12.84 -2.07 6.86
CA ASP A 27 11.42 -2.39 7.03
C ASP A 27 11.22 -3.87 6.70
N ALA A 28 11.11 -4.70 7.75
CA ALA A 28 10.97 -6.14 7.63
C ALA A 28 9.54 -6.61 7.33
N HIS A 29 8.55 -5.71 7.36
CA HIS A 29 7.15 -6.06 7.15
C HIS A 29 6.41 -4.97 6.38
N CYS A 30 6.27 -5.16 5.07
CA CYS A 30 5.48 -4.30 4.21
C CYS A 30 4.53 -5.11 3.31
N HIS A 31 3.53 -4.42 2.76
CA HIS A 31 2.57 -5.02 1.83
C HIS A 31 2.48 -4.18 0.56
N VAL A 32 2.35 -4.87 -0.57
CA VAL A 32 2.06 -4.27 -1.89
C VAL A 32 0.71 -4.82 -2.34
N PHE A 33 -0.16 -3.94 -2.81
CA PHE A 33 -1.46 -4.31 -3.37
C PHE A 33 -1.52 -3.87 -4.83
N GLY A 34 -1.71 -4.83 -5.73
CA GLY A 34 -1.90 -4.55 -7.15
C GLY A 34 -0.66 -4.03 -7.89
N PRO A 35 -0.85 -3.30 -9.01
CA PRO A 35 -2.14 -2.81 -9.48
C PRO A 35 -3.05 -3.94 -9.95
N ALA A 36 -4.33 -3.91 -9.58
CA ALA A 36 -5.28 -5.00 -9.84
C ALA A 36 -5.42 -5.35 -11.34
N ALA A 37 -5.18 -4.37 -12.23
CA ALA A 37 -5.18 -4.58 -13.68
C ALA A 37 -4.05 -5.50 -14.17
N ARG A 38 -2.95 -5.63 -13.41
CA ARG A 38 -1.81 -6.52 -13.71
C ARG A 38 -1.79 -7.74 -12.81
N PHE A 39 -2.16 -7.57 -11.55
CA PHE A 39 -2.18 -8.61 -10.52
C PHE A 39 -3.57 -8.67 -9.88
N PRO A 40 -4.51 -9.42 -10.47
CA PRO A 40 -5.87 -9.51 -9.97
C PRO A 40 -5.91 -10.07 -8.54
N PHE A 41 -6.79 -9.54 -7.70
CA PHE A 41 -7.00 -10.08 -6.36
C PHE A 41 -7.77 -11.40 -6.39
N ALA A 42 -7.58 -12.23 -5.35
CA ALA A 42 -8.34 -13.45 -5.16
C ALA A 42 -9.86 -13.18 -5.16
N ALA A 43 -10.63 -14.11 -5.74
CA ALA A 43 -12.07 -13.97 -5.90
C ALA A 43 -12.82 -14.02 -4.55
N ASP A 44 -12.32 -14.81 -3.61
CA ASP A 44 -12.86 -15.07 -2.27
C ASP A 44 -12.23 -14.19 -1.17
N ARG A 45 -11.51 -13.13 -1.56
CA ARG A 45 -10.89 -12.20 -0.61
C ARG A 45 -11.94 -11.59 0.35
N PRO A 46 -11.62 -11.45 1.65
CA PRO A 46 -12.55 -10.87 2.62
C PRO A 46 -12.70 -9.35 2.46
N PHE A 47 -11.78 -8.68 1.76
CA PHE A 47 -11.88 -7.26 1.42
C PHE A 47 -11.07 -6.92 0.16
N THR A 48 -11.38 -5.78 -0.47
CA THR A 48 -10.62 -5.27 -1.63
C THR A 48 -9.82 -4.03 -1.23
N PRO A 49 -8.48 -4.08 -1.16
CA PRO A 49 -7.68 -2.89 -0.92
C PRO A 49 -7.63 -1.98 -2.16
N ALA A 50 -7.29 -0.71 -1.96
CA ALA A 50 -6.91 0.16 -3.06
C ALA A 50 -5.52 -0.25 -3.59
N ASP A 51 -5.22 0.10 -4.84
CA ASP A 51 -3.88 -0.14 -5.38
C ASP A 51 -2.81 0.64 -4.59
N ALA A 52 -1.85 -0.12 -4.09
CA ALA A 52 -0.67 0.29 -3.36
C ALA A 52 0.56 -0.38 -3.99
N PRO A 53 0.95 0.02 -5.22
CA PRO A 53 1.95 -0.69 -6.00
C PRO A 53 3.36 -0.45 -5.46
N LYS A 54 4.29 -1.36 -5.76
CA LYS A 54 5.68 -1.28 -5.28
C LYS A 54 6.39 0.01 -5.68
N GLU A 55 6.01 0.60 -6.83
CA GLU A 55 6.59 1.85 -7.32
C GLU A 55 6.21 3.06 -6.47
N ARG A 56 5.26 2.91 -5.53
CA ARG A 56 4.95 3.90 -4.49
C ARG A 56 5.52 3.53 -3.12
N LEU A 57 6.27 2.44 -3.04
CA LEU A 57 7.02 2.07 -1.85
C LEU A 57 8.35 2.82 -1.91
N PHE A 58 8.48 3.86 -1.07
CA PHE A 58 9.62 4.79 -0.92
C PHE A 58 9.73 5.91 -1.97
#